data_AF-Q89RU3-F1
#
_entry.id   AF-Q89RU3-F1
#
_cell.length_a   1.000
_cell.length_b   1.000
_cell.length_c   1.000
_cell.angle_alpha   90.00
_cell.angle_beta   90.00
_cell.angle_gamma   90.00
#
_symmetry.space_group_name_H-M   'P 1'
#
loop_
_entity.id
_entity.type
_entity.pdbx_description
1 polymer ?
#
loop_
_entity_poly.entity_id
_entity_poly.type
_entity_poly.pdbx_seq_one_letter_code
_entity_poly.pdbx_strand_id
1 'polypeptide(L)'
;MGDIPVGAYQSARLANIGLGHGTIDAGGGYTDFNPQTGHELSGVLGFTYNFKNTDTQYQCGVGMYFDWGASQILTKPIQVGLVGYVYKQLGCDSGSGDRLGCFRSQVASVGRQVGFIFPVGDMQGYLNLKAYKEFAAENRPDGWNAWVTFVISPAAPAPTAPPKRMTTK
;
A
#
# COMPACT_ATOMS: atom_id res chain seq x y z
N MET A 1 0.90 11.41 6.33
CA MET A 1 1.54 12.03 5.14
C MET A 1 0.52 12.92 4.44
N GLY A 2 0.89 13.68 3.42
CA GLY A 2 -0.07 14.50 2.67
C GLY A 2 0.51 14.92 1.31
N ASP A 3 -0.37 15.19 0.36
CA ASP A 3 0.01 15.68 -0.97
C ASP A 3 -0.17 17.20 -1.05
N ILE A 4 0.81 17.88 -1.64
CA ILE A 4 0.75 19.30 -2.00
C ILE A 4 0.56 19.35 -3.52
N PRO A 5 -0.43 20.08 -4.05
CA PRO A 5 -0.83 19.99 -5.47
C PRO A 5 0.16 20.70 -6.41
N VAL A 6 1.38 20.15 -6.54
CA VAL A 6 2.45 20.66 -7.42
C VAL A 6 2.59 19.86 -8.71
N GLY A 7 1.93 18.70 -8.80
CA GLY A 7 1.93 17.86 -9.99
C GLY A 7 1.11 18.45 -11.14
N ALA A 8 1.47 18.11 -12.38
CA ALA A 8 0.77 18.60 -13.56
C ALA A 8 -0.68 18.12 -13.60
N TYR A 9 -1.62 19.08 -13.50
CA TYR A 9 -3.07 18.85 -13.58
C TYR A 9 -3.72 19.79 -14.60
N GLN A 10 -4.68 19.26 -15.35
CA GLN A 10 -5.54 20.03 -16.26
C GLN A 10 -6.87 19.28 -16.42
N SER A 11 -7.99 19.95 -16.14
CA SER A 11 -9.33 19.35 -16.15
C SER A 11 -9.76 18.78 -17.50
N ALA A 12 -9.25 19.33 -18.60
CA ALA A 12 -9.53 18.88 -19.95
C ALA A 12 -8.72 17.63 -20.39
N ARG A 13 -7.75 17.18 -19.59
CA ARG A 13 -6.95 15.98 -19.90
C ARG A 13 -7.60 14.71 -19.38
N LEU A 14 -7.61 13.67 -20.21
CA LEU A 14 -8.08 12.34 -19.83
C LEU A 14 -7.19 11.68 -18.76
N ALA A 15 -5.89 11.99 -18.76
CA ALA A 15 -4.94 11.50 -17.79
C ALA A 15 -4.14 12.67 -17.19
N ASN A 16 -3.99 12.64 -15.87
CA ASN A 16 -3.22 13.63 -15.12
C ASN A 16 -2.20 12.93 -14.22
N ILE A 17 -1.06 13.57 -14.03
CA ILE A 17 0.03 13.06 -13.18
C ILE A 17 -0.13 13.62 -11.75
N GLY A 18 -0.66 14.84 -11.60
CA GLY A 18 -1.06 15.40 -10.31
C GLY A 18 -2.56 15.20 -10.03
N LEU A 19 -2.94 15.25 -8.75
CA LEU A 19 -4.33 15.17 -8.30
C LEU A 19 -5.13 16.48 -8.53
N GLY A 20 -4.43 17.61 -8.63
CA GLY A 20 -5.05 18.94 -8.74
C GLY A 20 -5.69 19.45 -7.44
N HIS A 21 -5.49 18.74 -6.33
CA HIS A 21 -5.89 19.15 -5.00
C HIS A 21 -4.92 18.56 -3.97
N GLY A 22 -4.83 19.17 -2.79
CA GLY A 22 -4.06 18.61 -1.70
C GLY A 22 -4.78 17.43 -1.04
N THR A 23 -4.04 16.64 -0.27
CA THR A 23 -4.58 15.57 0.57
C THR A 23 -3.88 15.51 1.92
N ILE A 24 -4.58 15.00 2.93
CA ILE A 24 -3.97 14.57 4.20
C ILE A 24 -4.31 13.11 4.39
N ASP A 25 -3.31 12.33 4.75
CA ASP A 25 -3.41 10.90 4.96
C ASP A 25 -2.86 10.51 6.34
N ALA A 26 -3.64 9.71 7.08
CA ALA A 26 -3.27 9.20 8.38
C ALA A 26 -3.62 7.72 8.48
N GLY A 27 -2.75 6.94 9.10
CA GLY A 27 -2.91 5.50 9.21
C GLY A 27 -1.90 4.88 10.15
N GLY A 28 -2.02 3.56 10.33
CA GLY A 28 -1.15 2.75 11.14
C GLY A 28 -0.96 1.37 10.53
N GLY A 29 0.21 0.79 10.77
CA GLY A 29 0.56 -0.55 10.30
C GLY A 29 1.06 -1.43 11.43
N TYR A 30 0.86 -2.73 11.28
CA TYR A 30 1.39 -3.75 12.17
C TYR A 30 1.95 -4.92 11.35
N THR A 31 3.10 -5.43 11.78
CA THR A 31 3.75 -6.61 11.20
C THR A 31 4.13 -7.56 12.32
N ASP A 32 3.65 -8.80 12.22
CA ASP A 32 4.13 -9.94 13.00
C ASP A 32 5.10 -10.75 12.13
N PHE A 33 6.33 -10.94 12.60
CA PHE A 33 7.37 -11.66 11.89
C PHE A 33 8.05 -12.67 12.81
N ASN A 34 8.00 -13.94 12.42
CA ASN A 34 8.69 -15.02 13.12
C ASN A 34 9.93 -15.47 12.33
N PRO A 35 11.16 -15.10 12.76
CA PRO A 35 12.38 -15.46 12.05
C PRO A 35 12.73 -16.95 12.13
N GLN A 36 12.16 -17.69 13.08
CA GLN A 36 12.42 -19.14 13.24
C GLN A 36 11.64 -19.95 12.21
N THR A 37 10.39 -19.56 11.95
CA THR A 37 9.49 -20.26 11.01
C THR A 37 9.46 -19.60 9.63
N GLY A 38 9.95 -18.36 9.52
CA GLY A 38 9.94 -17.56 8.30
C GLY A 38 8.58 -16.95 7.97
N HIS A 39 7.62 -16.98 8.90
CA HIS A 39 6.27 -16.47 8.68
C HIS A 39 6.19 -14.97 8.93
N GLU A 40 5.55 -14.25 8.02
CA GLU A 40 5.23 -12.83 8.18
C GLU A 40 3.74 -12.59 7.90
N LEU A 41 3.10 -11.83 8.78
CA LEU A 41 1.76 -11.27 8.57
C LEU A 41 1.82 -9.77 8.79
N SER A 42 1.37 -8.99 7.80
CA SER A 42 1.35 -7.54 7.87
C SER A 42 0.00 -6.97 7.47
N GLY A 43 -0.34 -5.83 8.07
CA GLY A 43 -1.53 -5.07 7.75
C GLY A 43 -1.30 -3.57 7.93
N VAL A 44 -1.85 -2.76 7.05
CA VAL A 44 -1.82 -1.29 7.12
C VAL A 44 -3.23 -0.78 6.90
N LEU A 45 -3.74 0.02 7.82
CA LEU A 45 -5.02 0.71 7.70
C LEU A 45 -4.76 2.21 7.63
N GLY A 46 -5.36 2.90 6.67
CA GLY A 46 -5.25 4.34 6.55
C GLY A 46 -6.50 5.01 6.00
N PHE A 47 -6.50 6.32 6.13
CA PHE A 47 -7.57 7.21 5.73
C PHE A 47 -7.01 8.43 5.03
N THR A 48 -7.58 8.77 3.87
CA THR A 48 -7.20 9.93 3.06
C THR A 48 -8.34 10.94 3.04
N TYR A 49 -8.08 12.14 3.53
CA TYR A 49 -8.94 13.30 3.35
C TYR A 49 -8.48 14.11 2.12
N ASN A 50 -9.40 14.34 1.20
CA ASN A 50 -9.15 15.10 -0.03
C ASN A 50 -9.65 16.54 0.15
N PHE A 51 -8.79 17.52 -0.11
CA PHE A 51 -9.24 18.91 -0.23
C PHE A 51 -9.96 19.13 -1.56
N LYS A 52 -10.74 20.22 -1.65
CA LYS A 52 -11.44 20.60 -2.88
C LYS A 52 -10.45 20.89 -4.00
N ASN A 53 -10.69 20.31 -5.16
CA ASN A 53 -10.01 20.68 -6.40
C ASN A 53 -10.61 21.99 -6.92
N THR A 54 -9.81 23.05 -7.00
CA THR A 54 -10.28 24.39 -7.39
C THR A 54 -10.56 24.52 -8.88
N ASP A 55 -10.01 23.64 -9.73
CA ASP A 55 -10.23 23.70 -11.18
C ASP A 55 -11.56 23.06 -11.57
N THR A 56 -11.96 21.99 -10.87
CA THR A 56 -13.25 21.30 -11.10
C THR A 56 -14.34 21.71 -10.13
N GLN A 57 -13.97 22.35 -9.03
CA GLN A 57 -14.84 22.64 -7.89
C GLN A 57 -15.44 21.38 -7.23
N TYR A 58 -14.76 20.23 -7.41
CA TYR A 58 -15.15 18.93 -6.87
C TYR A 58 -14.30 18.56 -5.65
N GLN A 59 -14.90 17.91 -4.67
CA GLN A 59 -14.20 17.36 -3.52
C GLN A 59 -14.65 15.91 -3.28
N CYS A 60 -13.68 14.99 -3.35
CA CYS A 60 -13.93 13.60 -3.04
C CYS A 60 -14.21 13.40 -1.55
N GLY A 61 -15.07 12.43 -1.23
CA GLY A 61 -15.25 11.96 0.13
C GLY A 61 -13.95 11.39 0.75
N VAL A 62 -13.99 11.14 2.07
CA VAL A 62 -12.87 10.48 2.78
C VAL A 62 -12.72 9.05 2.27
N GLY A 63 -11.51 8.69 1.85
CA GLY A 63 -11.14 7.33 1.48
C GLY A 63 -10.59 6.56 2.68
N MET A 64 -10.95 5.30 2.83
CA MET A 64 -10.29 4.32 3.68
C MET A 64 -9.55 3.33 2.78
N TYR A 65 -8.37 2.90 3.18
CA TYR A 65 -7.68 1.77 2.59
C TYR A 65 -7.15 0.82 3.66
N PHE A 66 -7.18 -0.47 3.35
CA PHE A 66 -6.57 -1.51 4.16
C PHE A 66 -5.74 -2.43 3.28
N ASP A 67 -4.43 -2.42 3.45
CA ASP A 67 -3.48 -3.31 2.78
C ASP A 67 -3.12 -4.46 3.73
N TRP A 68 -2.97 -5.66 3.18
CA TRP A 68 -2.52 -6.82 3.96
C TRP A 68 -1.55 -7.70 3.17
N GLY A 69 -0.71 -8.43 3.89
CA GLY A 69 0.23 -9.38 3.32
C GLY A 69 0.48 -10.55 4.26
N ALA A 70 0.55 -11.75 3.71
CA ALA A 70 0.97 -12.95 4.43
C ALA A 70 2.05 -13.66 3.61
N SER A 71 3.24 -13.83 4.17
CA SER A 71 4.37 -14.37 3.43
C SER A 71 5.18 -15.40 4.21
N GLN A 72 5.91 -16.21 3.44
CA GLN A 72 6.80 -17.25 3.92
C GLN A 72 8.17 -17.11 3.26
N ILE A 73 9.20 -17.05 4.10
CA ILE A 73 10.59 -17.11 3.66
C ILE A 73 10.93 -18.58 3.36
N LEU A 74 11.19 -18.88 2.08
CA LEU A 74 11.51 -20.23 1.61
C LEU A 74 13.00 -20.54 1.79
N THR A 75 13.84 -19.56 1.50
CA THR A 75 15.29 -19.61 1.67
C THR A 75 15.76 -18.22 2.11
N LYS A 76 16.99 -18.10 2.66
CA LYS A 76 17.54 -16.79 3.07
C LYS A 76 17.32 -15.66 2.03
N PRO A 77 17.44 -15.89 0.70
CA PRO A 77 17.18 -14.84 -0.28
C PRO A 77 15.75 -14.79 -0.85
N ILE A 78 14.86 -15.77 -0.62
CA ILE A 78 13.57 -15.85 -1.34
C ILE A 78 12.39 -15.92 -0.37
N GLN A 79 11.41 -15.05 -0.60
CA GLN A 79 10.10 -15.10 0.05
C GLN A 79 8.97 -15.16 -0.97
N VAL A 80 7.88 -15.82 -0.59
CA VAL A 80 6.63 -15.88 -1.38
C VAL A 80 5.45 -15.60 -0.48
N GLY A 81 4.36 -15.06 -1.02
CA GLY A 81 3.20 -14.77 -0.19
C GLY A 81 1.94 -14.41 -0.96
N LEU A 82 0.90 -14.13 -0.18
CA LEU A 82 -0.34 -13.54 -0.61
C LEU A 82 -0.40 -12.09 -0.15
N VAL A 83 -1.05 -11.27 -0.96
CA VAL A 83 -1.24 -9.84 -0.70
C VAL A 83 -2.63 -9.43 -1.12
N GLY A 84 -3.13 -8.35 -0.57
CA GLY A 84 -4.36 -7.74 -1.03
C GLY A 84 -4.53 -6.35 -0.46
N TYR A 85 -5.51 -5.64 -1.01
CA TYR A 85 -5.94 -4.36 -0.47
C TYR A 85 -7.44 -4.19 -0.62
N VAL A 86 -8.03 -3.40 0.25
CA VAL A 86 -9.40 -2.94 0.15
C VAL A 86 -9.37 -1.42 0.17
N TYR A 87 -10.03 -0.79 -0.78
CA TYR A 87 -10.26 0.64 -0.80
C TYR A 87 -11.76 0.91 -0.75
N LYS A 88 -12.17 1.86 0.09
CA LYS A 88 -13.56 2.29 0.19
C LYS A 88 -13.66 3.76 0.52
N GLN A 89 -14.40 4.50 -0.29
CA GLN A 89 -14.80 5.86 0.02
C GLN A 89 -15.95 5.84 1.03
N LEU A 90 -15.69 6.41 2.21
CA LEU A 90 -16.64 6.45 3.33
C LEU A 90 -17.60 7.64 3.22
N GLY A 91 -17.10 8.78 2.74
CA GLY A 91 -17.87 10.01 2.56
C GLY A 91 -18.50 10.13 1.18
N CYS A 92 -19.61 10.86 1.06
CA CYS A 92 -20.10 11.29 -0.26
C CYS A 92 -19.18 12.37 -0.83
N ASP A 93 -19.19 12.49 -2.15
CA ASP A 93 -18.56 13.61 -2.85
C ASP A 93 -19.35 14.91 -2.63
N SER A 94 -18.70 16.03 -2.89
CA SER A 94 -19.26 17.36 -2.64
C SER A 94 -18.63 18.44 -3.50
N GLY A 95 -19.16 19.67 -3.38
CA GLY A 95 -18.72 20.84 -4.13
C GLY A 95 -19.64 21.15 -5.31
N SER A 96 -19.56 22.38 -5.82
CA SER A 96 -20.39 22.83 -6.95
C SER A 96 -20.04 22.13 -8.27
N GLY A 97 -18.89 21.47 -8.34
CA GLY A 97 -18.49 20.61 -9.45
C GLY A 97 -19.10 19.21 -9.40
N ASP A 98 -19.69 18.80 -8.28
CA ASP A 98 -20.34 17.50 -8.15
C ASP A 98 -21.68 17.48 -8.90
N ARG A 99 -21.75 16.63 -9.93
CA ARG A 99 -22.94 16.42 -10.77
C ARG A 99 -23.55 15.03 -10.58
N LEU A 100 -22.86 14.13 -9.87
CA LEU A 100 -23.24 12.72 -9.71
C LEU A 100 -23.79 12.45 -8.31
N GLY A 101 -23.58 13.37 -7.36
CA GLY A 101 -23.99 13.21 -5.98
C GLY A 101 -23.06 12.25 -5.23
N CYS A 102 -23.63 11.39 -4.38
CA CYS A 102 -22.85 10.48 -3.55
C CYS A 102 -22.22 9.33 -4.37
N PHE A 103 -21.18 9.62 -5.14
CA PHE A 103 -20.53 8.71 -6.09
C PHE A 103 -19.35 7.94 -5.46
N ARG A 104 -19.64 7.22 -4.38
CA ARG A 104 -18.61 6.52 -3.59
C ARG A 104 -17.92 5.43 -4.40
N SER A 105 -16.60 5.44 -4.36
CA SER A 105 -15.75 4.43 -5.00
C SER A 105 -15.32 3.33 -4.03
N GLN A 106 -15.29 2.07 -4.48
CA GLN A 106 -14.69 0.96 -3.71
C GLN A 106 -14.05 -0.07 -4.62
N VAL A 107 -13.10 -0.85 -4.10
CA VAL A 107 -12.53 -2.05 -4.74
C VAL A 107 -11.87 -2.92 -3.68
N ALA A 108 -11.87 -4.23 -3.90
CA ALA A 108 -11.05 -5.18 -3.15
C ALA A 108 -10.10 -5.90 -4.10
N SER A 109 -8.97 -6.36 -3.59
CA SER A 109 -8.00 -7.12 -4.37
C SER A 109 -7.39 -8.26 -3.57
N VAL A 110 -6.95 -9.27 -4.32
CA VAL A 110 -6.11 -10.34 -3.80
C VAL A 110 -5.08 -10.72 -4.85
N GLY A 111 -3.91 -11.13 -4.39
CA GLY A 111 -2.75 -11.30 -5.23
C GLY A 111 -1.70 -12.19 -4.62
N ARG A 112 -0.64 -12.39 -5.41
CA ARG A 112 0.56 -13.13 -5.00
C ARG A 112 1.74 -12.18 -5.00
N GLN A 113 2.70 -12.46 -4.12
CA GLN A 113 3.98 -11.77 -4.10
C GLN A 113 5.16 -12.74 -4.11
N VAL A 114 6.26 -12.30 -4.71
CA VAL A 114 7.57 -12.93 -4.60
C VAL A 114 8.62 -11.87 -4.32
N GLY A 115 9.48 -12.11 -3.34
CA GLY A 115 10.56 -11.21 -2.95
C GLY A 115 11.91 -11.90 -3.04
N PHE A 116 12.91 -11.13 -3.45
CA PHE A 116 14.30 -11.54 -3.58
C PHE A 116 15.18 -10.58 -2.80
N ILE A 117 16.06 -11.14 -1.99
CA ILE A 117 17.12 -10.43 -1.30
C ILE A 117 18.46 -10.84 -1.93
N PHE A 118 19.27 -9.86 -2.34
CA PHE A 118 20.55 -10.11 -3.00
C PHE A 118 21.62 -9.10 -2.56
N PRO A 119 22.91 -9.48 -2.57
CA PRO A 119 23.99 -8.56 -2.22
C PRO A 119 24.19 -7.47 -3.30
N VAL A 120 24.47 -6.25 -2.87
CA VAL A 120 24.83 -5.10 -3.73
C VAL A 120 26.04 -4.41 -3.10
N GLY A 121 27.25 -4.87 -3.46
CA GLY A 121 28.48 -4.45 -2.77
C GLY A 121 28.41 -4.80 -1.27
N ASP A 122 28.64 -3.81 -0.41
CA ASP A 122 28.50 -3.93 1.05
C ASP A 122 27.05 -3.74 1.56
N MET A 123 26.10 -3.52 0.65
CA MET A 123 24.68 -3.33 0.94
C MET A 123 23.84 -4.55 0.53
N GLN A 124 22.57 -4.51 0.90
CA GLN A 124 21.57 -5.48 0.52
C GLN A 124 20.52 -4.83 -0.40
N GLY A 125 20.25 -5.50 -1.51
CA GLY A 125 19.12 -5.20 -2.40
C GLY A 125 17.92 -6.06 -2.03
N TYR A 126 16.73 -5.47 -2.11
CA TYR A 126 15.45 -6.14 -2.01
C TYR A 126 14.60 -5.80 -3.23
N LEU A 127 14.15 -6.84 -3.94
CA LEU A 127 13.22 -6.75 -5.06
C LEU A 127 11.95 -7.51 -4.71
N ASN A 128 10.80 -6.85 -4.75
CA ASN A 128 9.50 -7.47 -4.54
C ASN A 128 8.60 -7.24 -5.74
N LEU A 129 8.02 -8.32 -6.24
CA LEU A 129 7.06 -8.33 -7.32
C LEU A 129 5.72 -8.77 -6.74
N LYS A 130 4.70 -7.94 -6.92
CA LYS A 130 3.32 -8.23 -6.52
C LYS A 130 2.41 -8.17 -7.74
N ALA A 131 1.49 -9.12 -7.84
CA ALA A 131 0.45 -9.12 -8.86
C ALA A 131 -0.90 -9.36 -8.20
N TYR A 132 -1.87 -8.53 -8.52
CA TYR A 132 -3.18 -8.48 -7.89
C TYR A 132 -4.27 -8.61 -8.95
N LYS A 133 -5.37 -9.25 -8.55
CA LYS A 133 -6.64 -9.21 -9.25
C LYS A 133 -7.61 -8.39 -8.41
N GLU A 134 -8.14 -7.32 -8.99
CA GLU A 134 -9.20 -6.51 -8.40
C GLU A 134 -10.58 -7.10 -8.68
N PHE A 135 -11.49 -6.90 -7.73
CA PHE A 135 -12.88 -7.34 -7.74
C PHE A 135 -13.74 -6.47 -6.81
N ALA A 136 -15.06 -6.67 -6.83
CA ALA A 136 -16.03 -5.92 -6.04
C ALA A 136 -15.90 -4.39 -6.20
N ALA A 137 -15.57 -3.94 -7.41
CA ALA A 137 -15.45 -2.53 -7.71
C ALA A 137 -16.81 -1.86 -7.88
N GLU A 138 -16.95 -0.66 -7.33
CA GLU A 138 -18.06 0.26 -7.62
C GLU A 138 -17.47 1.61 -7.98
N ASN A 139 -18.01 2.25 -9.02
CA ASN A 139 -17.64 3.61 -9.43
C ASN A 139 -16.13 3.80 -9.68
N ARG A 140 -15.45 2.73 -10.09
CA ARG A 140 -14.05 2.73 -10.54
C ARG A 140 -13.75 1.52 -11.44
N PRO A 141 -12.68 1.58 -12.26
CA PRO A 141 -12.18 0.41 -12.97
C PRO A 141 -11.68 -0.67 -12.02
N ASP A 142 -11.87 -1.94 -12.42
CA ASP A 142 -11.19 -3.11 -11.87
C ASP A 142 -10.40 -3.83 -12.96
N GLY A 143 -9.39 -4.59 -12.55
CA GLY A 143 -8.58 -5.33 -13.50
C GLY A 143 -7.45 -6.11 -12.86
N TRP A 144 -6.32 -6.11 -13.54
CA TRP A 144 -5.07 -6.65 -13.05
C TRP A 144 -4.09 -5.51 -12.83
N ASN A 145 -3.39 -5.57 -11.71
CA ASN A 145 -2.39 -4.58 -11.35
C ASN A 145 -1.14 -5.26 -10.80
N ALA A 146 0.01 -4.69 -11.12
CA ALA A 146 1.30 -5.20 -10.69
C ALA A 146 2.10 -4.07 -10.05
N TRP A 147 2.86 -4.44 -9.03
CA TRP A 147 3.71 -3.51 -8.28
C TRP A 147 5.12 -4.07 -8.16
N VAL A 148 6.09 -3.20 -8.34
CA VAL A 148 7.51 -3.48 -8.13
C VAL A 148 8.00 -2.60 -6.99
N THR A 149 8.59 -3.23 -5.98
CA THR A 149 9.34 -2.54 -4.94
C THR A 149 10.81 -2.88 -5.09
N PHE A 150 11.65 -1.86 -5.19
CA PHE A 150 13.09 -2.00 -5.22
C PHE A 150 13.70 -1.12 -4.13
N VAL A 151 14.50 -1.72 -3.25
CA VAL A 151 15.14 -1.06 -2.11
C VAL A 151 16.60 -1.49 -2.04
N ILE A 152 17.49 -0.54 -1.77
CA ILE A 152 18.87 -0.81 -1.38
C ILE A 152 19.06 -0.26 0.04
N SER A 153 19.48 -1.12 0.96
CA SER A 153 19.67 -0.77 2.37
C SER A 153 20.85 -1.53 2.97
N PRO A 154 21.40 -1.10 4.12
CA PRO A 154 22.28 -1.95 4.91
C PRO A 154 21.62 -3.30 5.20
N ALA A 155 22.41 -4.38 5.28
CA ALA A 155 21.90 -5.68 5.68
C ALA A 155 21.39 -5.64 7.13
N ALA A 156 20.31 -6.38 7.41
CA ALA A 156 19.82 -6.53 8.77
C ALA A 156 20.90 -7.15 9.68
N PRO A 157 21.03 -6.73 10.95
CA PRO A 157 21.92 -7.37 11.90
C PRO A 157 21.63 -8.86 12.02
N ALA A 158 22.66 -9.69 12.17
CA ALA A 158 22.48 -11.11 12.41
C ALA A 158 21.66 -11.34 13.71
N PRO A 159 20.69 -12.27 13.74
CA PRO A 159 19.91 -12.53 14.94
C PRO A 159 20.83 -12.89 16.11
N THR A 160 20.74 -12.14 17.21
CA THR A 160 21.40 -12.50 18.47
C THR A 160 20.81 -13.81 18.96
N ALA A 161 21.67 -14.80 19.26
CA ALA A 161 21.23 -16.10 19.77
C ALA A 161 20.32 -15.92 21.00
N PRO A 162 19.25 -16.71 21.16
CA PRO A 162 18.37 -16.61 22.32
C PRO A 162 19.17 -16.84 23.61
N PRO A 163 18.90 -16.09 24.69
CA PRO A 163 19.60 -16.27 25.96
C PRO A 163 19.43 -17.73 26.42
N LYS A 164 20.55 -18.40 26.72
CA LYS A 164 20.53 -19.74 27.34
C LYS A 164 19.66 -19.64 28.60
N ARG A 165 18.57 -20.43 28.66
CA ARG A 165 17.80 -20.59 29.91
C ARG A 165 18.75 -21.07 31.00
N MET A 166 19.07 -20.19 31.93
CA MET A 166 19.76 -20.54 33.17
C MET A 166 18.72 -21.24 34.05
N THR A 167 18.64 -22.57 33.96
CA THR A 167 17.96 -23.38 34.97
C THR A 167 18.78 -23.36 36.25
N THR A 168 18.37 -22.55 37.21
CA THR A 168 18.84 -22.65 38.60
C THR A 168 18.16 -23.86 39.23
N LYS A 169 18.95 -24.80 39.77
CA LYS A 169 18.49 -25.89 40.63
C LYS A 169 18.24 -25.40 42.04
#